data_AF-A0AAU4UCB2-F1
#
_entry.id   AF-A0AAU4UCB2-F1
#
_cell.length_a   1.000
_cell.length_b   1.000
_cell.length_c   1.000
_cell.angle_alpha   90.00
_cell.angle_beta   90.00
_cell.angle_gamma   90.00
#
_symmetry.space_group_name_H-M   'P 1'
#
loop_
_entity.id
_entity.type
_entity.pdbx_description
1 polymer ?
#
loop_
_entity_poly.entity_id
_entity_poly.type
_entity_poly.pdbx_seq_one_letter_code
_entity_poly.pdbx_strand_id
1 'polypeptide(L)'
;MEILKRLLAPRGLPPTKDGYQAPPDALAEGWVCDDPDCGEAGYFAAPRPGIPRRCQVCGSGTYPRHAWPWQHGERRAELDALLDEAERKDDEILAVLVRFHLLTWTFEDHLMNGHRRDAMAALSDTDARLRETMSGDRCFTEGSYRFALVLGALRSGDPDIALRVLEPWVALAREQGPGYGTDLESDNASRTDYRCLVSACIEWLRDARTPADPRYGTVVGWVLDTARAPHVRNWLTADHDAALTVLDPRWGSGH
;
A
#
# COMPACT_ATOMS: atom_id res chain seq x y z
N MET A 1 -14.69 7.67 -10.89
CA MET A 1 -14.76 6.25 -11.30
C MET A 1 -14.00 5.93 -12.59
N GLU A 2 -14.01 6.81 -13.60
CA GLU A 2 -13.26 6.63 -14.87
C GLU A 2 -11.74 6.45 -14.67
N ILE A 3 -11.14 7.24 -13.78
CA ILE A 3 -9.69 7.24 -13.51
C ILE A 3 -9.24 5.94 -12.83
N LEU A 4 -9.99 5.46 -11.84
CA LEU A 4 -9.72 4.16 -11.18
C LEU A 4 -9.85 3.00 -12.18
N LYS A 5 -10.86 3.04 -13.06
CA LYS A 5 -10.96 2.06 -14.15
C LYS A 5 -9.77 2.14 -15.11
N ARG A 6 -9.22 3.33 -15.39
CA ARG A 6 -8.02 3.46 -16.25
C ARG A 6 -6.74 2.96 -15.57
N LEU A 7 -6.65 3.08 -14.25
CA LEU A 7 -5.50 2.64 -13.43
C LEU A 7 -5.52 1.14 -13.10
N LEU A 8 -6.70 0.51 -13.13
CA LEU A 8 -6.91 -0.86 -12.67
C LEU A 8 -7.43 -1.81 -13.77
N ALA A 9 -7.96 -1.31 -14.89
CA ALA A 9 -8.55 -2.19 -15.91
C ALA A 9 -7.53 -3.13 -16.56
N PRO A 10 -7.94 -4.37 -16.90
CA PRO A 10 -7.09 -5.35 -17.55
C PRO A 10 -6.50 -4.88 -18.89
N ARG A 11 -5.17 -4.97 -19.02
CA ARG A 11 -4.40 -4.68 -20.25
C ARG A 11 -3.37 -5.79 -20.49
N GLY A 12 -3.08 -6.08 -21.76
CA GLY A 12 -2.02 -7.03 -22.13
C GLY A 12 -0.65 -6.52 -21.71
N LEU A 13 0.13 -7.36 -21.04
CA LEU A 13 1.39 -6.98 -20.40
C LEU A 13 2.59 -7.18 -21.36
N PRO A 14 3.58 -6.26 -21.34
CA PRO A 14 4.84 -6.43 -22.07
C PRO A 14 5.70 -7.59 -21.50
N PRO A 15 6.86 -7.92 -22.10
CA PRO A 15 7.81 -8.87 -21.52
C PRO A 15 8.59 -8.24 -20.35
N THR A 16 8.80 -8.99 -19.26
CA THR A 16 9.54 -8.55 -18.07
C THR A 16 11.03 -8.29 -18.37
N LYS A 17 11.71 -7.57 -17.45
CA LYS A 17 13.17 -7.40 -17.42
C LYS A 17 13.98 -8.70 -17.45
N ASP A 18 13.38 -9.82 -17.06
CA ASP A 18 14.00 -11.14 -16.99
C ASP A 18 13.57 -12.06 -18.17
N GLY A 19 12.90 -11.51 -19.18
CA GLY A 19 12.47 -12.24 -20.38
C GLY A 19 11.25 -13.14 -20.17
N TYR A 20 10.56 -13.02 -19.03
CA TYR A 20 9.28 -13.69 -18.79
C TYR A 20 8.14 -12.96 -19.52
N GLN A 21 7.28 -13.72 -20.22
CA GLN A 21 6.09 -13.24 -20.91
C GLN A 21 4.85 -13.65 -20.12
N ALA A 22 4.00 -12.68 -19.74
CA ALA A 22 2.73 -12.97 -19.10
C ALA A 22 1.81 -13.81 -20.02
N PRO A 23 1.02 -14.76 -19.46
CA PRO A 23 -0.02 -15.46 -20.22
C PRO A 23 -1.00 -14.49 -20.91
N PRO A 24 -1.58 -14.83 -22.07
CA PRO A 24 -2.47 -13.94 -22.84
C PRO A 24 -3.71 -13.44 -22.07
N ASP A 25 -4.10 -14.17 -21.03
CA ASP A 25 -5.24 -13.94 -20.14
C ASP A 25 -4.84 -13.35 -18.78
N ALA A 26 -3.56 -13.10 -18.54
CA ALA A 26 -3.10 -12.48 -17.30
C ALA A 26 -3.50 -11.02 -17.23
N LEU A 27 -4.17 -10.63 -16.14
CA LEU A 27 -4.53 -9.24 -15.85
C LEU A 27 -3.55 -8.66 -14.82
N ALA A 28 -3.32 -7.35 -14.88
CA ALA A 28 -2.55 -6.61 -13.87
C ALA A 28 -3.14 -6.79 -12.46
N GLU A 29 -4.46 -6.98 -12.36
CA GLU A 29 -5.19 -7.23 -11.11
C GLU A 29 -5.02 -8.65 -10.57
N GLY A 30 -4.53 -9.58 -11.40
CA GLY A 30 -4.46 -10.99 -11.05
C GLY A 30 -4.68 -11.95 -12.21
N TRP A 31 -4.28 -13.19 -11.97
CA TRP A 31 -4.49 -14.33 -12.84
C TRP A 31 -4.63 -15.55 -11.94
N VAL A 32 -5.59 -16.43 -12.21
CA VAL A 32 -5.81 -17.64 -11.41
C VAL A 32 -5.43 -18.83 -12.25
N CYS A 33 -4.54 -19.68 -11.74
CA CYS A 33 -4.30 -20.98 -12.37
C CYS A 33 -5.38 -21.96 -11.99
N ASP A 34 -5.79 -22.79 -12.95
CA ASP A 34 -6.58 -24.00 -12.66
C ASP A 34 -5.78 -25.05 -11.85
N ASP A 35 -4.46 -24.90 -11.73
CA ASP A 35 -3.63 -25.69 -10.82
C ASP A 35 -3.75 -25.11 -9.40
N PRO A 36 -4.38 -25.84 -8.45
CA PRO A 36 -4.62 -25.35 -7.09
C PRO A 36 -3.32 -25.05 -6.33
N ASP A 37 -2.22 -25.70 -6.70
CA ASP A 37 -0.90 -25.50 -6.10
C ASP A 37 -0.19 -24.27 -6.69
N CYS A 38 -0.63 -23.77 -7.85
CA CYS A 38 0.06 -22.77 -8.67
C CYS A 38 -0.23 -21.32 -8.30
N GLY A 39 -1.38 -21.01 -7.68
CA GLY A 39 -1.66 -19.68 -7.15
C GLY A 39 -2.91 -18.99 -7.68
N GLU A 40 -3.42 -18.08 -6.85
CA GLU A 40 -4.17 -16.91 -7.31
C GLU A 40 -3.18 -15.75 -7.32
N ALA A 41 -3.18 -14.95 -8.38
CA ALA A 41 -2.40 -13.73 -8.48
C ALA A 41 -3.29 -12.52 -8.20
N GLY A 42 -2.70 -11.43 -7.67
CA GLY A 42 -3.39 -10.15 -7.46
C GLY A 42 -2.68 -9.23 -6.46
N TYR A 43 -3.24 -8.04 -6.21
CA TYR A 43 -2.64 -7.00 -5.36
C TYR A 43 -2.21 -7.47 -3.95
N PHE A 44 -2.77 -8.59 -3.48
CA PHE A 44 -2.60 -9.13 -2.12
C PHE A 44 -2.52 -10.67 -2.08
N ALA A 45 -1.72 -11.31 -2.93
CA ALA A 45 -1.58 -12.76 -2.90
C ALA A 45 -0.86 -13.28 -1.63
N ALA A 46 -1.40 -14.32 -0.99
CA ALA A 46 -0.81 -14.94 0.19
C ALA A 46 0.52 -15.68 -0.11
N PRO A 47 1.55 -15.58 0.74
CA PRO A 47 2.81 -16.33 0.57
C PRO A 47 2.60 -17.84 0.76
N ARG A 48 3.31 -18.69 -0.01
CA ARG A 48 3.09 -20.15 -0.05
C ARG A 48 4.34 -21.00 0.31
N PRO A 49 4.16 -22.16 0.96
CA PRO A 49 5.26 -23.03 1.43
C PRO A 49 5.92 -23.95 0.38
N GLY A 50 5.56 -23.86 -0.91
CA GLY A 50 5.93 -24.83 -1.96
C GLY A 50 7.02 -24.42 -2.96
N ILE A 51 7.79 -23.37 -2.67
CA ILE A 51 8.72 -22.76 -3.64
C ILE A 51 10.16 -23.25 -3.42
N PRO A 52 10.97 -23.53 -4.48
CA PRO A 52 10.73 -23.33 -5.92
C PRO A 52 10.21 -24.55 -6.68
N ARG A 53 9.10 -24.39 -7.42
CA ARG A 53 8.65 -25.34 -8.46
C ARG A 53 8.08 -24.59 -9.66
N ARG A 54 8.28 -25.14 -10.87
CA ARG A 54 7.55 -24.72 -12.08
C ARG A 54 6.18 -25.40 -12.10
N CYS A 55 5.14 -24.59 -12.24
CA CYS A 55 3.76 -25.04 -12.41
C CYS A 55 3.65 -25.85 -13.71
N GLN A 56 3.09 -27.05 -13.64
CA GLN A 56 3.02 -27.95 -14.81
C GLN A 56 1.84 -27.59 -15.74
N VAL A 57 0.90 -26.77 -15.26
CA VAL A 57 -0.28 -26.36 -16.04
C VAL A 57 0.01 -25.09 -16.84
N CYS A 58 0.47 -24.01 -16.21
CA CYS A 58 0.76 -22.76 -16.93
C CYS A 58 2.24 -22.47 -17.18
N GLY A 59 3.15 -23.34 -16.74
CA GLY A 59 4.59 -23.20 -16.97
C GLY A 59 5.28 -22.11 -16.14
N SER A 60 4.54 -21.45 -15.23
CA SER A 60 5.03 -20.37 -14.38
C SER A 60 6.13 -20.83 -13.43
N GLY A 61 7.22 -20.05 -13.32
CA GLY A 61 8.26 -20.26 -12.31
C GLY A 61 7.96 -19.44 -11.05
N THR A 62 7.87 -20.09 -9.89
CA THR A 62 7.74 -19.39 -8.60
C THR A 62 9.13 -19.08 -8.05
N TYR A 63 9.42 -17.80 -7.79
CA TYR A 63 10.66 -17.38 -7.15
C TYR A 63 10.53 -17.59 -5.63
N PRO A 64 11.53 -18.14 -4.93
CA PRO A 64 11.46 -18.61 -3.52
C PRO A 64 10.98 -17.63 -2.46
N ARG A 65 10.73 -16.37 -2.82
CA ARG A 65 10.24 -15.32 -1.91
C ARG A 65 8.95 -14.65 -2.37
N HIS A 66 8.36 -15.05 -3.51
CA HIS A 66 7.29 -14.29 -4.16
C HIS A 66 6.18 -15.16 -4.74
N ALA A 67 4.95 -14.66 -4.58
CA ALA A 67 3.77 -15.11 -5.29
C ALA A 67 3.63 -14.50 -6.70
N TRP A 68 4.72 -13.94 -7.30
CA TRP A 68 5.09 -13.94 -8.74
C TRP A 68 5.91 -12.67 -9.13
N PRO A 69 7.20 -12.76 -9.49
CA PRO A 69 8.08 -11.61 -9.81
C PRO A 69 7.63 -10.75 -10.97
N TRP A 70 6.92 -11.33 -11.95
CA TRP A 70 6.42 -10.55 -13.07
C TRP A 70 5.30 -9.60 -12.67
N GLN A 71 4.52 -9.84 -11.61
CA GLN A 71 3.49 -8.86 -11.25
C GLN A 71 4.10 -7.53 -10.77
N HIS A 72 5.21 -7.61 -10.02
CA HIS A 72 5.93 -6.41 -9.63
C HIS A 72 6.67 -5.80 -10.82
N GLY A 73 7.41 -6.59 -11.60
CA GLY A 73 8.12 -6.10 -12.80
C GLY A 73 7.21 -5.52 -13.89
N GLU A 74 6.08 -6.17 -14.19
CA GLU A 74 5.10 -5.71 -15.19
C GLU A 74 4.36 -4.46 -14.72
N ARG A 75 4.09 -4.33 -13.41
CA ARG A 75 3.48 -3.11 -12.88
C ARG A 75 4.34 -1.89 -13.18
N ARG A 76 5.67 -2.02 -13.23
CA ARG A 76 6.55 -0.92 -13.63
C ARG A 76 6.27 -0.49 -15.07
N ALA A 77 6.26 -1.44 -16.01
CA ALA A 77 6.04 -1.14 -17.41
C ALA A 77 4.63 -0.56 -17.68
N GLU A 78 3.62 -1.05 -16.96
CA GLU A 78 2.26 -0.49 -17.00
C GLU A 78 2.24 0.97 -16.50
N LEU A 79 2.89 1.25 -15.37
CA LEU A 79 2.96 2.60 -14.81
C LEU A 79 3.74 3.55 -15.72
N ASP A 80 4.85 3.11 -16.33
CA ASP A 80 5.59 3.90 -17.31
C ASP A 80 4.70 4.22 -18.54
N ALA A 81 3.99 3.23 -19.07
CA ALA A 81 3.07 3.44 -20.20
C ALA A 81 1.88 4.37 -19.86
N LEU A 82 1.36 4.29 -18.64
CA LEU A 82 0.31 5.19 -18.15
C LEU A 82 0.82 6.63 -17.98
N LEU A 83 2.07 6.79 -17.54
CA LEU A 83 2.69 8.11 -17.42
C LEU A 83 2.89 8.74 -18.80
N ASP A 84 3.46 7.99 -19.74
CA ASP A 84 3.62 8.44 -21.13
C ASP A 84 2.27 8.82 -21.78
N GLU A 85 1.22 8.01 -21.52
CA GLU A 85 -0.13 8.29 -21.99
C GLU A 85 -0.69 9.59 -21.39
N ALA A 86 -0.49 9.80 -20.08
CA ALA A 86 -0.94 10.99 -19.37
C ALA A 86 -0.24 12.25 -19.89
N GLU A 87 1.09 12.21 -20.03
CA GLU A 87 1.89 13.34 -20.51
C GLU A 87 1.55 13.71 -21.96
N ARG A 88 1.37 12.72 -22.84
CA ARG A 88 0.95 12.96 -24.22
C ARG A 88 -0.45 13.58 -24.33
N LYS A 89 -1.33 13.30 -23.37
CA LYS A 89 -2.71 13.80 -23.33
C LYS A 89 -2.86 15.08 -22.50
N ASP A 90 -1.78 15.57 -21.90
CA ASP A 90 -1.80 16.70 -20.96
C ASP A 90 -2.76 16.45 -19.77
N ASP A 91 -2.86 15.18 -19.33
CA ASP A 91 -3.69 14.76 -18.19
C ASP A 91 -2.87 14.87 -16.90
N GLU A 92 -2.78 16.10 -16.36
CA GLU A 92 -2.00 16.41 -15.17
C GLU A 92 -2.40 15.57 -13.95
N ILE A 93 -3.70 15.31 -13.77
CA ILE A 93 -4.22 14.53 -12.64
C ILE A 93 -3.73 13.08 -12.73
N LEU A 94 -3.87 12.44 -13.89
CA LEU A 94 -3.40 11.07 -14.07
C LEU A 94 -1.87 11.00 -13.92
N ALA A 95 -1.13 11.96 -14.46
CA ALA A 95 0.32 12.00 -14.36
C ALA A 95 0.80 12.06 -12.90
N VAL A 96 0.16 12.89 -12.07
CA VAL A 96 0.47 12.97 -10.64
C VAL A 96 0.20 11.63 -9.94
N LEU A 97 -0.98 11.04 -10.13
CA LEU A 97 -1.33 9.75 -9.52
C LEU A 97 -0.35 8.63 -9.90
N VAL A 98 -0.01 8.53 -11.19
CA VAL A 98 0.92 7.51 -11.70
C VAL A 98 2.33 7.71 -11.15
N ARG A 99 2.82 8.95 -11.06
CA ARG A 99 4.12 9.26 -10.45
C ARG A 99 4.21 8.80 -9.00
N PHE A 100 3.15 8.95 -8.21
CA PHE A 100 3.16 8.42 -6.85
C PHE A 100 3.11 6.90 -6.78
N HIS A 101 2.36 6.25 -7.67
CA HIS A 101 2.44 4.80 -7.78
C HIS A 101 3.84 4.33 -8.15
N LEU A 102 4.55 5.01 -9.06
CA LEU A 102 5.95 4.72 -9.39
C LEU A 102 6.89 4.89 -8.20
N LEU A 103 6.68 5.91 -7.37
CA LEU A 103 7.46 6.12 -6.15
C LEU A 103 7.25 4.98 -5.13
N THR A 104 5.99 4.63 -4.85
CA THR A 104 5.66 3.51 -3.95
C THR A 104 6.20 2.18 -4.48
N TRP A 105 6.13 1.96 -5.80
CA TRP A 105 6.69 0.80 -6.46
C TRP A 105 8.20 0.74 -6.31
N THR A 106 8.90 1.85 -6.56
CA THR A 106 10.37 1.92 -6.49
C THR A 106 10.88 1.66 -5.08
N PHE A 107 10.18 2.22 -4.07
CA PHE A 107 10.44 1.93 -2.67
C PHE A 107 10.32 0.42 -2.38
N GLU A 108 9.23 -0.20 -2.80
CA GLU A 108 9.01 -1.64 -2.58
C GLU A 108 10.02 -2.50 -3.35
N ASP A 109 10.36 -2.18 -4.61
CA ASP A 109 11.38 -2.90 -5.39
C ASP A 109 12.72 -2.89 -4.67
N HIS A 110 13.16 -1.74 -4.15
CA HIS A 110 14.39 -1.67 -3.37
C HIS A 110 14.35 -2.55 -2.13
N LEU A 111 13.23 -2.60 -1.40
CA LEU A 111 13.09 -3.48 -0.24
C LEU A 111 13.11 -4.95 -0.64
N MET A 112 12.38 -5.31 -1.70
CA MET A 112 12.32 -6.68 -2.22
C MET A 112 13.70 -7.20 -2.64
N ASN A 113 14.54 -6.34 -3.20
CA ASN A 113 15.90 -6.68 -3.61
C ASN A 113 16.93 -6.56 -2.45
N GLY A 114 16.49 -6.24 -1.23
CA GLY A 114 17.38 -6.08 -0.07
C GLY A 114 18.22 -4.81 -0.11
N HIS A 115 17.93 -3.87 -1.01
CA HIS A 115 18.59 -2.58 -1.17
C HIS A 115 18.03 -1.56 -0.17
N ARG A 116 18.14 -1.86 1.13
CA ARG A 116 17.54 -1.05 2.21
C ARG A 116 17.94 0.43 2.17
N ARG A 117 19.19 0.74 1.82
CA ARG A 117 19.67 2.12 1.70
C ARG A 117 18.91 2.89 0.60
N ASP A 118 18.72 2.25 -0.55
CA ASP A 118 18.06 2.86 -1.70
C ASP A 118 16.55 2.99 -1.44
N ALA A 119 15.95 2.03 -0.75
CA ALA A 119 14.57 2.14 -0.27
C ALA A 119 14.38 3.37 0.66
N MET A 120 15.31 3.60 1.59
CA MET A 120 15.23 4.78 2.45
C MET A 120 15.40 6.10 1.67
N ALA A 121 16.25 6.11 0.64
CA ALA A 121 16.39 7.26 -0.25
C ALA A 121 15.09 7.51 -1.04
N ALA A 122 14.48 6.45 -1.60
CA ALA A 122 13.20 6.53 -2.30
C ALA A 122 12.06 6.99 -1.37
N LEU A 123 12.04 6.54 -0.11
CA LEU A 123 11.08 7.02 0.88
C LEU A 123 11.22 8.54 1.13
N SER A 124 12.45 9.03 1.29
CA SER A 124 12.71 10.47 1.47
C SER A 124 12.32 11.30 0.25
N ASP A 125 12.59 10.83 -0.97
CA ASP A 125 12.14 11.48 -2.21
C ASP A 125 10.61 11.49 -2.30
N THR A 126 9.97 10.38 -1.92
CA THR A 126 8.51 10.25 -1.88
C THR A 126 7.88 11.26 -0.91
N ASP A 127 8.43 11.38 0.32
CA ASP A 127 7.96 12.35 1.31
C ASP A 127 8.10 13.80 0.82
N ALA A 128 9.22 14.14 0.17
CA ALA A 128 9.43 15.48 -0.38
C ALA A 128 8.40 15.81 -1.47
N ARG A 129 8.17 14.89 -2.41
CA ARG A 129 7.20 15.05 -3.50
C ARG A 129 5.75 15.06 -3.03
N LEU A 130 5.41 14.25 -2.02
CA LEU A 130 4.08 14.25 -1.38
C LEU A 130 3.76 15.65 -0.85
N ARG A 131 4.68 16.22 -0.05
CA ARG A 131 4.51 17.57 0.52
C ARG A 131 4.38 18.65 -0.54
N GLU A 132 5.25 18.60 -1.56
CA GLU A 132 5.19 19.55 -2.68
C GLU A 132 3.84 19.47 -3.40
N THR A 133 3.40 18.26 -3.78
CA THR A 133 2.14 18.06 -4.50
C THR A 133 0.95 18.53 -3.67
N MET A 134 0.89 18.16 -2.39
CA MET A 134 -0.21 18.56 -1.51
C MET A 134 -0.26 20.07 -1.25
N SER A 135 0.88 20.76 -1.33
CA SER A 135 0.90 22.22 -1.23
C SER A 135 0.23 22.90 -2.45
N GLY A 136 0.21 22.22 -3.60
CA GLY A 136 -0.38 22.69 -4.85
C GLY A 136 -1.78 22.15 -5.16
N ASP A 137 -2.14 20.96 -4.66
CA ASP A 137 -3.41 20.29 -4.97
C ASP A 137 -4.10 19.75 -3.70
N ARG A 138 -5.24 20.35 -3.36
CA ARG A 138 -6.07 20.01 -2.18
C ARG A 138 -6.88 18.72 -2.35
N CYS A 139 -7.02 18.21 -3.57
CA CYS A 139 -7.74 16.96 -3.83
C CYS A 139 -6.87 15.73 -3.55
N PHE A 140 -5.59 15.93 -3.26
CA PHE A 140 -4.63 14.86 -3.04
C PHE A 140 -4.55 14.46 -1.56
N THR A 141 -4.61 13.15 -1.28
CA THR A 141 -4.59 12.59 0.08
C THR A 141 -3.24 11.91 0.35
N GLU A 142 -2.60 12.23 1.47
CA GLU A 142 -1.30 11.64 1.81
C GLU A 142 -1.44 10.18 2.23
N GLY A 143 -2.56 9.86 2.88
CA GLY A 143 -2.75 8.62 3.61
C GLY A 143 -2.85 7.39 2.73
N SER A 144 -3.39 7.52 1.52
CA SER A 144 -3.43 6.40 0.57
C SER A 144 -2.01 5.94 0.19
N TYR A 145 -1.07 6.88 0.04
CA TYR A 145 0.31 6.59 -0.35
C TYR A 145 1.16 6.13 0.82
N ARG A 146 1.02 6.76 1.99
CA ARG A 146 1.69 6.28 3.20
C ARG A 146 1.22 4.89 3.59
N PHE A 147 -0.06 4.58 3.44
CA PHE A 147 -0.58 3.23 3.64
C PHE A 147 0.08 2.23 2.68
N ALA A 148 0.20 2.57 1.39
CA ALA A 148 0.89 1.72 0.41
C ALA A 148 2.37 1.48 0.77
N LEU A 149 3.08 2.49 1.28
CA LEU A 149 4.47 2.36 1.76
C LEU A 149 4.57 1.42 2.98
N VAL A 150 3.65 1.53 3.94
CA VAL A 150 3.59 0.62 5.10
C VAL A 150 3.38 -0.82 4.64
N LEU A 151 2.39 -1.06 3.76
CA LEU A 151 2.13 -2.38 3.22
C LEU A 151 3.32 -2.93 2.43
N GLY A 152 3.96 -2.10 1.59
CA GLY A 152 5.16 -2.49 0.85
C GLY A 152 6.29 -2.96 1.77
N ALA A 153 6.51 -2.25 2.89
CA ALA A 153 7.50 -2.64 3.89
C ALA A 153 7.15 -3.96 4.60
N LEU A 154 5.89 -4.14 5.01
CA LEU A 154 5.42 -5.38 5.63
C LEU A 154 5.57 -6.56 4.65
N ARG A 155 5.08 -6.43 3.41
CA ARG A 155 5.20 -7.47 2.37
C ARG A 155 6.66 -7.85 2.10
N SER A 156 7.55 -6.86 2.12
CA SER A 156 8.97 -7.06 1.81
C SER A 156 9.76 -7.76 2.92
N GLY A 157 9.20 -7.93 4.12
CA GLY A 157 9.96 -8.57 5.19
C GLY A 157 10.16 -7.73 6.46
N ASP A 158 9.86 -6.43 6.41
CA ASP A 158 10.58 -5.43 7.21
C ASP A 158 9.62 -4.54 8.03
N PRO A 159 9.08 -5.06 9.15
CA PRO A 159 8.19 -4.29 10.02
C PRO A 159 8.88 -3.08 10.68
N ASP A 160 10.21 -3.07 10.75
CA ASP A 160 10.99 -1.92 11.21
C ASP A 160 10.90 -0.74 10.24
N ILE A 161 10.93 -1.01 8.94
CA ILE A 161 10.75 0.04 7.92
C ILE A 161 9.30 0.51 7.90
N ALA A 162 8.34 -0.39 8.09
CA ALA A 162 6.94 0.00 8.23
C ALA A 162 6.75 1.01 9.40
N LEU A 163 7.43 0.80 10.53
CA LEU A 163 7.46 1.78 11.63
C LEU A 163 8.09 3.11 11.24
N ARG A 164 9.16 3.11 10.45
CA ARG A 164 9.80 4.35 9.96
C ARG A 164 8.87 5.19 9.08
N VAL A 165 7.88 4.57 8.44
CA VAL A 165 6.82 5.26 7.70
C VAL A 165 5.71 5.72 8.65
N LEU A 166 5.29 4.86 9.60
CA LEU A 166 4.20 5.14 10.55
C LEU A 166 4.52 6.25 11.54
N GLU A 167 5.70 6.24 12.16
CA GLU A 167 6.08 7.16 13.23
C GLU A 167 5.96 8.64 12.84
N PRO A 168 6.55 9.12 11.73
CA PRO A 168 6.39 10.52 11.33
C PRO A 168 4.95 10.84 10.91
N TRP A 169 4.19 9.87 10.41
CA TRP A 169 2.79 10.06 10.02
C TRP A 169 1.87 10.23 11.24
N VAL A 170 2.07 9.40 12.28
CA VAL A 170 1.38 9.55 13.57
C VAL A 170 1.76 10.86 14.24
N ALA A 171 3.05 11.24 14.22
CA ALA A 171 3.50 12.50 14.77
C ALA A 171 2.81 13.68 14.07
N LEU A 172 2.76 13.67 12.73
CA LEU A 172 2.06 14.68 11.94
C LEU A 172 0.56 14.76 12.30
N ALA A 173 -0.13 13.62 12.38
CA ALA A 173 -1.54 13.56 12.75
C ALA A 173 -1.81 14.10 14.17
N ARG A 174 -0.86 13.91 15.10
CA ARG A 174 -0.95 14.44 16.46
C ARG A 174 -0.65 15.94 16.55
N GLU A 175 0.43 16.38 15.90
CA GLU A 175 0.89 17.78 15.92
C GLU A 175 -0.13 18.73 15.30
N GLN A 176 -0.79 18.31 14.22
CA GLN A 176 -1.77 19.15 13.54
C GLN A 176 -3.16 19.12 14.18
N GLY A 177 -3.39 18.30 15.22
CA GLY A 177 -4.74 18.06 15.74
C GLY A 177 -5.68 17.56 14.63
N PRO A 178 -7.02 17.70 14.73
CA PRO A 178 -7.86 17.51 13.56
C PRO A 178 -7.48 18.57 12.51
N GLY A 179 -6.61 18.20 11.57
CA GLY A 179 -5.78 19.16 10.84
C GLY A 179 -4.88 18.58 9.75
N TYR A 180 -5.14 17.37 9.26
CA TYR A 180 -5.53 17.30 7.84
C TYR A 180 -6.96 17.84 7.85
N GLY A 181 -7.22 19.00 7.24
CA GLY A 181 -8.55 19.63 7.19
C GLY A 181 -9.26 19.73 8.54
N THR A 182 -9.26 20.92 9.13
CA THR A 182 -9.84 21.26 10.45
C THR A 182 -11.33 20.94 10.64
N ASP A 183 -11.97 20.31 9.65
CA ASP A 183 -13.33 19.84 9.68
C ASP A 183 -13.45 18.43 9.08
N LEU A 184 -13.27 17.40 9.92
CA LEU A 184 -13.54 16.01 9.55
C LEU A 184 -15.02 15.76 9.18
N GLU A 185 -15.95 16.68 9.47
CA GLU A 185 -17.35 16.59 9.03
C GLU A 185 -17.57 17.10 7.60
N SER A 186 -16.64 17.86 7.01
CA SER A 186 -16.74 18.30 5.61
C SER A 186 -15.58 17.85 4.71
N ASP A 187 -14.46 17.40 5.27
CA ASP A 187 -13.27 17.03 4.49
C ASP A 187 -13.09 15.51 4.34
N ASN A 188 -13.41 15.01 3.13
CA ASN A 188 -13.22 13.61 2.78
C ASN A 188 -11.74 13.18 2.66
N ALA A 189 -10.85 14.10 2.30
CA ALA A 189 -9.41 13.80 2.19
C ALA A 189 -8.86 13.44 3.57
N SER A 190 -9.19 14.27 4.54
CA SER A 190 -8.82 14.11 5.94
C SER A 190 -9.38 12.83 6.56
N ARG A 191 -10.65 12.48 6.30
CA ARG A 191 -11.21 11.19 6.71
C ARG A 191 -10.45 10.00 6.13
N THR A 192 -10.07 10.10 4.86
CA THR A 192 -9.33 9.06 4.17
C THR A 192 -7.98 8.87 4.84
N ASP A 193 -7.30 9.95 5.19
CA ASP A 193 -5.98 9.90 5.81
C ASP A 193 -6.01 9.28 7.20
N TYR A 194 -6.96 9.69 8.04
CA TYR A 194 -7.14 9.08 9.36
C TYR A 194 -7.52 7.60 9.28
N ARG A 195 -8.41 7.23 8.36
CA ARG A 195 -8.78 5.83 8.14
C ARG A 195 -7.59 5.01 7.66
N CYS A 196 -6.82 5.51 6.70
CA CYS A 196 -5.62 4.87 6.20
C CYS A 196 -4.55 4.73 7.29
N LEU A 197 -4.40 5.70 8.19
CA LEU A 197 -3.49 5.61 9.33
C LEU A 197 -3.93 4.51 10.31
N VAL A 198 -5.22 4.44 10.63
CA VAL A 198 -5.79 3.36 11.46
C VAL A 198 -5.55 2.00 10.79
N SER A 199 -5.83 1.87 9.49
CA SER A 199 -5.56 0.65 8.74
C SER A 199 -4.08 0.28 8.78
N ALA A 200 -3.18 1.24 8.56
CA ALA A 200 -1.73 1.01 8.57
C ALA A 200 -1.22 0.46 9.91
N CYS A 201 -1.69 1.03 11.02
CA CYS A 201 -1.35 0.54 12.35
C CYS A 201 -1.93 -0.87 12.60
N ILE A 202 -3.17 -1.14 12.18
CA ILE A 202 -3.78 -2.47 12.32
C ILE A 202 -3.00 -3.52 11.51
N GLU A 203 -2.62 -3.21 10.28
CA GLU A 203 -1.84 -4.13 9.43
C GLU A 203 -0.46 -4.43 10.04
N TRP A 204 0.19 -3.41 10.63
CA TRP A 204 1.42 -3.63 11.38
C TRP A 204 1.20 -4.52 12.62
N LEU A 205 0.13 -4.29 13.39
CA LEU A 205 -0.20 -5.09 14.59
C LEU A 205 -0.59 -6.54 14.26
N ARG A 206 -1.20 -6.77 13.10
CA ARG A 206 -1.61 -8.10 12.62
C ARG A 206 -0.45 -8.90 12.03
N ASP A 207 0.64 -8.24 11.67
CA ASP A 207 1.80 -8.90 11.10
C ASP A 207 2.38 -9.93 12.09
N ALA A 208 2.55 -11.17 11.66
CA ALA A 208 2.97 -12.26 12.57
C ALA A 208 4.36 -12.04 13.20
N ARG A 209 5.16 -11.10 12.69
CA ARG A 209 6.50 -10.79 13.19
C ARG A 209 6.53 -9.73 14.29
N THR A 210 5.45 -8.96 14.46
CA THR A 210 5.40 -7.81 15.37
C THR A 210 4.95 -8.08 16.82
N PRO A 211 4.30 -9.20 17.21
CA PRO A 211 3.83 -9.39 18.59
C PRO A 211 4.91 -9.31 19.68
N ALA A 212 6.16 -9.62 19.35
CA ALA A 212 7.29 -9.54 20.27
C ALA A 212 8.10 -8.23 20.15
N ASP A 213 7.68 -7.32 19.26
CA ASP A 213 8.38 -6.04 19.06
C ASP A 213 8.19 -5.13 20.29
N PRO A 214 9.27 -4.50 20.81
CA PRO A 214 9.17 -3.61 21.97
C PRO A 214 8.23 -2.42 21.77
N ARG A 215 7.96 -2.03 20.53
CA ARG A 215 7.07 -0.92 20.17
C ARG A 215 5.62 -1.37 19.96
N TYR A 216 5.30 -2.65 20.13
CA TYR A 216 3.93 -3.15 19.93
C TYR A 216 2.90 -2.38 20.75
N GLY A 217 3.16 -2.19 22.06
CA GLY A 217 2.30 -1.39 22.93
C GLY A 217 2.20 0.09 22.51
N THR A 218 3.27 0.64 21.94
CA THR A 218 3.28 2.00 21.40
C THR A 218 2.36 2.11 20.18
N VAL A 219 2.39 1.15 19.25
CA VAL A 219 1.51 1.13 18.08
C VAL A 219 0.05 0.88 18.47
N VAL A 220 -0.21 0.06 19.50
CA VAL A 220 -1.56 -0.05 20.09
C VAL A 220 -2.05 1.30 20.62
N GLY A 221 -1.19 2.06 21.29
CA GLY A 221 -1.51 3.42 21.71
C GLY A 221 -1.84 4.33 20.53
N TRP A 222 -1.00 4.32 19.48
CA TRP A 222 -1.23 5.12 18.28
C TRP A 222 -2.58 4.83 17.63
N VAL A 223 -2.89 3.56 17.35
CA VAL A 223 -4.14 3.21 16.66
C VAL A 223 -5.38 3.60 17.48
N LEU A 224 -5.35 3.38 18.79
CA LEU A 224 -6.47 3.72 19.67
C LEU A 224 -6.65 5.25 19.80
N ASP A 225 -5.55 5.99 19.95
CA ASP A 225 -5.61 7.47 20.01
C ASP A 225 -6.16 8.05 18.70
N THR A 226 -5.65 7.59 17.56
CA THR A 226 -6.10 8.02 16.23
C THR A 226 -7.56 7.65 15.99
N ALA A 227 -7.98 6.42 16.35
CA ALA A 227 -9.36 5.98 16.15
C ALA A 227 -10.35 6.72 17.07
N ARG A 228 -9.92 7.15 18.27
CA ARG A 228 -10.73 7.96 19.21
C ARG A 228 -10.76 9.45 18.86
N ALA A 229 -9.99 9.91 17.89
CA ALA A 229 -10.04 11.31 17.48
C ALA A 229 -11.47 11.68 17.03
N PRO A 230 -11.91 12.93 17.27
CA PRO A 230 -13.27 13.37 16.94
C PRO A 230 -13.66 13.02 15.50
N HIS A 231 -14.87 12.51 15.30
CA HIS A 231 -15.45 12.12 14.01
C HIS A 231 -14.75 10.97 13.26
N VAL A 232 -13.51 10.58 13.59
CA VAL A 232 -12.80 9.46 12.92
C VAL A 232 -13.59 8.16 13.06
N ARG A 233 -14.09 7.86 14.27
CA ARG A 233 -14.92 6.67 14.55
C ARG A 233 -16.11 6.53 13.60
N ASN A 234 -16.73 7.62 13.16
CA ASN A 234 -17.90 7.59 12.28
C ASN A 234 -17.57 7.11 10.87
N TRP A 235 -16.28 7.07 10.51
CA TRP A 235 -15.78 6.70 9.19
C TRP A 235 -14.93 5.43 9.20
N LEU A 236 -14.88 4.74 10.35
CA LEU A 236 -14.25 3.43 10.45
C LEU A 236 -15.17 2.35 9.85
N THR A 237 -14.56 1.27 9.38
CA THR A 237 -15.29 0.12 8.83
C THR A 237 -15.59 -0.87 9.95
N ALA A 238 -16.51 -1.80 9.71
CA ALA A 238 -16.78 -2.90 10.64
C ALA A 238 -15.50 -3.71 10.97
N ASP A 239 -14.60 -3.86 10.00
CA ASP A 239 -13.32 -4.55 10.20
C ASP A 239 -12.38 -3.77 11.14
N HIS A 240 -12.40 -2.44 11.06
CA HIS A 240 -11.69 -1.59 12.02
C HIS A 240 -12.29 -1.74 13.41
N ASP A 241 -13.61 -1.68 13.56
CA ASP A 241 -14.27 -1.84 14.86
C ASP A 241 -13.98 -3.21 15.49
N ALA A 242 -13.99 -4.28 14.69
CA ALA A 242 -13.64 -5.62 15.15
C ALA A 242 -12.18 -5.69 15.62
N ALA A 243 -11.24 -5.13 14.86
CA ALA A 243 -9.83 -5.07 15.24
C ALA A 243 -9.62 -4.26 16.53
N LEU A 244 -10.24 -3.09 16.63
CA LEU A 244 -10.12 -2.21 17.78
C LEU A 244 -10.74 -2.82 19.04
N THR A 245 -11.82 -3.58 18.90
CA THR A 245 -12.44 -4.32 20.02
C THR A 245 -11.52 -5.40 20.59
N VAL A 246 -10.69 -6.04 19.75
CA VAL A 246 -9.67 -7.00 20.20
C VAL A 246 -8.57 -6.28 21.01
N LEU A 247 -8.18 -5.08 20.59
CA LEU A 247 -7.13 -4.28 21.24
C LEU A 247 -7.61 -3.59 22.52
N ASP A 248 -8.87 -3.12 22.53
CA ASP A 248 -9.55 -2.54 23.67
C ASP A 248 -10.99 -3.06 23.73
N PRO A 249 -11.30 -4.02 24.64
CA PRO A 249 -12.66 -4.53 24.81
C PRO A 249 -13.70 -3.48 25.16
N ARG A 250 -13.27 -2.28 25.62
CA ARG A 250 -14.16 -1.15 25.93
C ARG A 250 -14.41 -0.23 24.73
N TRP A 251 -13.80 -0.50 23.57
CA TRP A 251 -13.98 0.26 22.34
C TRP A 251 -15.47 0.50 22.01
N GLY A 252 -16.29 -0.54 22.09
CA GLY A 252 -17.73 -0.50 21.78
C GLY A 252 -18.64 0.08 22.87
N SER A 253 -18.15 0.33 24.09
CA SER A 253 -19.00 0.68 25.25
C SER A 253 -19.05 2.17 25.58
N GLY A 254 -18.41 3.02 24.79
CA GLY A 254 -18.45 4.48 24.95
C GLY A 254 -19.52 5.15 24.08
N HIS A 255 -20.74 5.21 24.60
CA HIS A 255 -21.77 6.19 24.25
C HIS A 255 -22.35 6.79 25.53
#